data_AF-A0A928UJG1-F1
#
_entry.id   AF-A0A928UJG1-F1
#
_cell.length_a   1.000
_cell.length_b   1.000
_cell.length_c   1.000
_cell.angle_alpha   90.00
_cell.angle_beta   90.00
_cell.angle_gamma   90.00
#
_symmetry.space_group_name_H-M   'P 1'
#
loop_
_entity.id
_entity.type
_entity.pdbx_description
1 polymer ?
#
loop_
_entity_poly.entity_id
_entity_poly.type
_entity_poly.pdbx_seq_one_letter_code
_entity_poly.pdbx_strand_id
1 'polypeptide(L)'
;MAIEGFDYKGFAESMAEQAKELVPADLKDHEKEYIVKTLGNFTMLAGEALYNDTQLNLNADQAVFITQIIAEWSFHKSIDLIHSGILPQYWDGIMQKIAFTIFEVAKQAIIRKIPQDQLLQAVEHHVVKVYKQSIEELEEKGVIDEEVKNRATSQSNIDAMAQQAQAQAQAEAAKRKQEMAEDSMRKADEAQAKEDNRRAQEETARTISAAAPNAISNKQMKLMSLALVLKVLSQDKVTTILNKFNSNDSLTISQYMNMANLESQLDSDLVADCLKEMKSFLPIKKKLTKENVVLDLINIYKTNPREKIEKVLKQERPLVKRFVSQAYDGEYGELPLKVAGIVTEYIEENL
;
A
#
# COMPACT_ATOMS: atom_id res chain seq x y z
N MET A 1 -23.21 5.48 -24.75
CA MET A 1 -22.61 4.49 -25.66
C MET A 1 -22.18 3.31 -24.81
N ALA A 2 -22.34 2.09 -25.32
CA ALA A 2 -21.76 0.90 -24.72
C ALA A 2 -20.24 1.07 -24.52
N ILE A 3 -19.70 0.53 -23.44
CA ILE A 3 -18.25 0.52 -23.22
C ILE A 3 -17.63 -0.49 -24.20
N GLU A 4 -17.00 0.01 -25.26
CA GLU A 4 -16.38 -0.81 -26.30
C GLU A 4 -15.24 -1.67 -25.71
N GLY A 5 -15.29 -2.98 -25.92
CA GLY A 5 -14.30 -3.92 -25.38
C GLY A 5 -14.60 -4.49 -23.98
N PHE A 6 -15.71 -4.09 -23.34
CA PHE A 6 -16.10 -4.62 -22.03
C PHE A 6 -17.13 -5.76 -22.14
N ASP A 7 -16.65 -7.01 -22.22
CA ASP A 7 -17.49 -8.21 -22.14
C ASP A 7 -17.75 -8.61 -20.68
N TYR A 8 -18.71 -7.91 -20.06
CA TYR A 8 -19.07 -8.17 -18.66
C TYR A 8 -19.68 -9.55 -18.43
N LYS A 9 -20.32 -10.15 -19.45
CA LYS A 9 -20.95 -11.47 -19.32
C LYS A 9 -19.89 -12.56 -19.26
N GLY A 10 -18.98 -12.57 -20.23
CA GLY A 10 -17.85 -13.50 -20.23
C GLY A 10 -16.96 -13.32 -19.01
N PHE A 11 -16.77 -12.08 -18.55
CA PHE A 11 -16.02 -11.81 -17.32
C PHE A 11 -16.70 -12.42 -16.07
N ALA A 12 -18.01 -12.23 -15.91
CA ALA A 12 -18.76 -12.79 -14.78
C ALA A 12 -18.75 -14.33 -14.79
N GLU A 13 -18.89 -14.96 -15.97
CA GLU A 13 -18.79 -16.41 -16.14
C GLU A 13 -17.39 -16.92 -15.76
N SER A 14 -16.33 -16.24 -16.23
CA SER A 14 -14.96 -16.59 -15.89
C SER A 14 -14.68 -16.49 -14.39
N MET A 15 -15.15 -15.42 -13.73
CA MET A 15 -14.97 -15.24 -12.28
C MET A 15 -15.71 -16.33 -11.49
N ALA A 16 -16.93 -16.69 -11.91
CA ALA A 16 -17.69 -17.75 -11.27
C ALA A 16 -17.03 -19.13 -11.44
N GLU A 17 -16.41 -19.40 -12.59
CA GLU A 17 -15.66 -20.64 -12.80
C GLU A 17 -14.41 -20.71 -11.91
N GLN A 18 -13.63 -19.61 -11.84
CA GLN A 18 -12.47 -19.52 -10.95
C GLN A 18 -12.86 -19.69 -9.48
N ALA A 19 -14.01 -19.14 -9.07
CA ALA A 19 -14.51 -19.29 -7.71
C ALA A 19 -14.67 -20.77 -7.34
N LYS A 20 -15.17 -21.63 -8.24
CA LYS A 20 -15.38 -23.07 -7.94
C LYS A 20 -14.10 -23.78 -7.49
N GLU A 21 -12.94 -23.40 -8.04
CA GLU A 21 -11.64 -23.98 -7.69
C GLU A 21 -11.09 -23.44 -6.37
N LEU A 22 -11.47 -22.22 -6.01
CA LEU A 22 -10.96 -21.50 -4.83
C LEU A 22 -11.83 -21.66 -3.58
N VAL A 23 -13.09 -22.12 -3.73
CA VAL A 23 -14.00 -22.31 -2.60
C VAL A 23 -13.40 -23.31 -1.59
N PRO A 24 -13.39 -22.99 -0.29
CA PRO A 24 -12.84 -23.89 0.74
C PRO A 24 -13.50 -25.27 0.75
N ALA A 25 -12.67 -26.31 0.89
CA ALA A 25 -13.12 -27.70 0.81
C ALA A 25 -14.05 -28.11 1.95
N ASP A 26 -13.92 -27.47 3.11
CA ASP A 26 -14.68 -27.68 4.35
C ASP A 26 -16.16 -27.26 4.27
N LEU A 27 -16.53 -26.47 3.25
CA LEU A 27 -17.90 -26.03 3.05
C LEU A 27 -18.79 -27.12 2.43
N LYS A 28 -20.07 -27.12 2.80
CA LYS A 28 -21.10 -28.00 2.23
C LYS A 28 -21.47 -27.55 0.82
N ASP A 29 -21.97 -28.47 0.01
CA ASP A 29 -22.27 -28.18 -1.41
C ASP A 29 -23.18 -26.95 -1.62
N HIS A 30 -24.22 -26.79 -0.79
CA HIS A 30 -25.10 -25.62 -0.87
C HIS A 30 -24.42 -24.29 -0.48
N GLU A 31 -23.43 -24.32 0.41
CA GLU A 31 -22.61 -23.15 0.78
C GLU A 31 -21.66 -22.79 -0.36
N LYS A 32 -21.06 -23.81 -1.01
CA LYS A 32 -20.21 -23.63 -2.20
C LYS A 32 -21.01 -23.04 -3.37
N GLU A 33 -22.19 -23.59 -3.64
CA GLU A 33 -23.10 -23.11 -4.68
C GLU A 33 -23.53 -21.66 -4.41
N TYR A 34 -23.82 -21.32 -3.16
CA TYR A 34 -24.16 -19.96 -2.76
C TYR A 34 -23.03 -18.98 -3.07
N ILE A 35 -21.78 -19.29 -2.73
CA ILE A 35 -20.62 -18.40 -2.99
C ILE A 35 -20.46 -18.14 -4.50
N VAL A 36 -20.45 -19.21 -5.29
CA VAL A 36 -20.27 -19.13 -6.76
C VAL A 36 -21.39 -18.33 -7.40
N LYS A 37 -22.64 -18.60 -7.01
CA LYS A 37 -23.82 -17.91 -7.54
C LYS A 37 -23.84 -16.43 -7.12
N THR A 38 -23.50 -16.13 -5.88
CA THR A 38 -23.50 -14.76 -5.35
C THR A 38 -22.45 -13.90 -6.06
N LEU A 39 -21.21 -14.42 -6.19
CA LEU A 39 -20.16 -13.76 -6.95
C LEU A 39 -20.61 -13.55 -8.40
N GLY A 40 -21.06 -14.60 -9.09
CA GLY A 40 -21.45 -14.50 -10.50
C GLY A 40 -22.57 -13.48 -10.74
N ASN A 41 -23.60 -13.50 -9.88
CA ASN A 41 -24.71 -12.56 -9.97
C ASN A 41 -24.28 -11.12 -9.74
N PHE A 42 -23.44 -10.86 -8.73
CA PHE A 42 -23.01 -9.49 -8.44
C PHE A 42 -22.02 -8.96 -9.47
N THR A 43 -21.11 -9.79 -9.98
CA THR A 43 -20.22 -9.41 -11.08
C THR A 43 -21.03 -9.09 -12.34
N MET A 44 -22.04 -9.90 -12.66
CA MET A 44 -22.94 -9.67 -13.79
C MET A 44 -23.72 -8.36 -13.62
N LEU A 45 -24.37 -8.16 -12.47
CA LEU A 45 -25.18 -6.96 -12.19
C LEU A 45 -24.35 -5.68 -12.20
N ALA A 46 -23.16 -5.71 -11.59
CA ALA A 46 -22.25 -4.57 -11.60
C ALA A 46 -21.77 -4.25 -13.02
N GLY A 47 -21.40 -5.28 -13.78
CA GLY A 47 -20.95 -5.11 -15.16
C GLY A 47 -22.05 -4.56 -16.06
N GLU A 48 -23.27 -5.09 -15.96
CA GLU A 48 -24.44 -4.58 -16.67
C GLU A 48 -24.74 -3.12 -16.30
N ALA A 49 -24.68 -2.78 -15.01
CA ALA A 49 -24.92 -1.41 -14.54
C ALA A 49 -23.87 -0.44 -15.10
N LEU A 50 -22.59 -0.81 -15.12
CA LEU A 50 -21.52 0.03 -15.67
C LEU A 50 -21.61 0.15 -17.18
N TYR A 51 -21.92 -0.94 -17.88
CA TYR A 51 -22.08 -0.96 -19.33
C TYR A 51 -23.22 -0.03 -19.79
N ASN A 52 -24.30 0.02 -19.02
CA ASN A 52 -25.48 0.84 -19.31
C ASN A 52 -25.36 2.29 -18.79
N ASP A 53 -24.45 2.59 -17.86
CA ASP A 53 -24.30 3.94 -17.30
C ASP A 53 -23.47 4.86 -18.21
N THR A 54 -24.18 5.54 -19.10
CA THR A 54 -23.56 6.46 -20.07
C THR A 54 -23.08 7.78 -19.46
N GLN A 55 -23.36 8.06 -18.18
CA GLN A 55 -22.95 9.32 -17.54
C GLN A 55 -21.51 9.25 -17.00
N LEU A 56 -21.00 8.04 -16.76
CA LEU A 56 -19.71 7.84 -16.11
C LEU A 56 -18.50 7.95 -17.06
N ASN A 57 -18.70 7.92 -18.38
CA ASN A 57 -17.63 7.95 -19.39
C ASN A 57 -16.44 7.03 -19.03
N LEU A 58 -16.74 5.84 -18.51
CA LEU A 58 -15.72 4.85 -18.14
C LEU A 58 -15.13 4.20 -19.38
N ASN A 59 -13.84 3.90 -19.32
CA ASN A 59 -13.23 2.98 -20.27
C ASN A 59 -13.41 1.52 -19.83
N ALA A 60 -13.09 0.57 -20.72
CA ALA A 60 -13.22 -0.85 -20.44
C ALA A 60 -12.39 -1.29 -19.22
N ASP A 61 -11.15 -0.82 -19.09
CA ASP A 61 -10.27 -1.17 -17.97
C ASP A 61 -10.84 -0.76 -16.61
N GLN A 62 -11.44 0.43 -16.53
CA GLN A 62 -12.10 0.93 -15.33
C GLN A 62 -13.34 0.10 -14.99
N ALA A 63 -14.13 -0.27 -16.00
CA ALA A 63 -15.31 -1.09 -15.79
C ALA A 63 -14.94 -2.50 -15.29
N VAL A 64 -13.95 -3.13 -15.93
CA VAL A 64 -13.37 -4.41 -15.51
C VAL A 64 -12.87 -4.32 -14.06
N PHE A 65 -12.11 -3.27 -13.74
CA PHE A 65 -11.56 -3.08 -12.40
C PHE A 65 -12.64 -2.99 -11.32
N ILE A 66 -13.70 -2.20 -11.53
CA ILE A 66 -14.82 -2.12 -10.56
C ILE A 66 -15.50 -3.48 -10.41
N THR A 67 -15.78 -4.17 -11.51
CA THR A 67 -16.42 -5.50 -11.46
C THR A 67 -15.56 -6.54 -10.77
N GLN A 68 -14.24 -6.46 -10.92
CA GLN A 68 -13.29 -7.34 -10.25
C GLN A 68 -13.30 -7.12 -8.73
N ILE A 69 -13.25 -5.87 -8.27
CA ILE A 69 -13.33 -5.56 -6.84
C ILE A 69 -14.61 -6.14 -6.24
N ILE A 70 -15.74 -5.98 -6.94
CA ILE A 70 -17.02 -6.53 -6.49
C ILE A 70 -16.95 -8.06 -6.43
N ALA A 71 -16.39 -8.71 -7.44
CA ALA A 71 -16.24 -10.17 -7.46
C ALA A 71 -15.43 -10.67 -6.26
N GLU A 72 -14.23 -10.13 -6.06
CA GLU A 72 -13.29 -10.55 -5.00
C GLU A 72 -13.89 -10.36 -3.61
N TRP A 73 -14.42 -9.16 -3.32
CA TRP A 73 -15.05 -8.92 -2.03
C TRP A 73 -16.30 -9.77 -1.81
N SER A 74 -17.08 -10.02 -2.87
CA SER A 74 -18.28 -10.85 -2.76
C SER A 74 -17.93 -12.30 -2.44
N PHE A 75 -16.86 -12.83 -3.03
CA PHE A 75 -16.35 -14.15 -2.72
C PHE A 75 -15.94 -14.25 -1.24
N HIS A 76 -15.05 -13.36 -0.81
CA HIS A 76 -14.49 -13.43 0.55
C HIS A 76 -15.54 -13.17 1.63
N LYS A 77 -16.42 -12.18 1.45
CA LYS A 77 -17.46 -11.90 2.45
C LYS A 77 -18.54 -12.99 2.49
N SER A 78 -18.80 -13.69 1.39
CA SER A 78 -19.69 -14.84 1.41
C SER A 78 -19.12 -15.97 2.28
N ILE A 79 -17.81 -16.24 2.16
CA ILE A 79 -17.11 -17.22 3.01
C ILE A 79 -17.17 -16.80 4.48
N ASP A 80 -16.83 -15.54 4.79
CA ASP A 80 -16.86 -15.03 6.16
C ASP A 80 -18.26 -15.14 6.79
N LEU A 81 -19.32 -14.85 6.03
CA LEU A 81 -20.69 -15.00 6.49
C LEU A 81 -21.03 -16.45 6.82
N ILE A 82 -20.62 -17.40 5.97
CA ILE A 82 -20.85 -18.82 6.21
C ILE A 82 -20.10 -19.28 7.45
N HIS A 83 -18.81 -18.96 7.55
CA HIS A 83 -17.96 -19.34 8.68
C HIS A 83 -18.33 -18.65 9.99
N SER A 84 -19.01 -17.51 9.95
CA SER A 84 -19.50 -16.83 11.15
C SER A 84 -20.61 -17.60 11.88
N GLY A 85 -21.34 -18.46 11.16
CA GLY A 85 -22.52 -19.17 11.65
C GLY A 85 -23.84 -18.40 11.51
N ILE A 86 -23.85 -17.28 10.78
CA ILE A 86 -25.08 -16.57 10.42
C ILE A 86 -25.95 -17.48 9.53
N LEU A 87 -27.27 -17.47 9.76
CA LEU A 87 -28.18 -18.32 8.99
C LEU A 87 -28.34 -17.85 7.53
N PRO A 88 -28.52 -18.78 6.57
CA PRO A 88 -28.62 -18.46 5.14
C PRO A 88 -29.64 -17.40 4.76
N GLN A 89 -30.76 -17.33 5.48
CA GLN A 89 -31.83 -16.36 5.25
C GLN A 89 -31.40 -14.88 5.38
N TYR A 90 -30.24 -14.63 5.99
CA TYR A 90 -29.70 -13.28 6.16
C TYR A 90 -28.52 -12.97 5.23
N TRP A 91 -27.96 -13.96 4.54
CA TRP A 91 -26.75 -13.75 3.74
C TRP A 91 -26.98 -12.78 2.59
N ASP A 92 -28.05 -12.98 1.80
CA ASP A 92 -28.37 -12.14 0.63
C ASP A 92 -28.49 -10.66 1.01
N GLY A 93 -29.18 -10.35 2.10
CA GLY A 93 -29.39 -8.97 2.54
C GLY A 93 -28.08 -8.27 2.90
N ILE A 94 -27.16 -8.97 3.57
CA ILE A 94 -25.85 -8.43 3.93
C ILE A 94 -24.98 -8.28 2.68
N MET A 95 -24.95 -9.31 1.84
CA MET A 95 -24.16 -9.35 0.62
C MET A 95 -24.58 -8.28 -0.39
N GLN A 96 -25.87 -8.01 -0.52
CA GLN A 96 -26.39 -6.90 -1.34
C GLN A 96 -25.95 -5.52 -0.83
N LYS A 97 -26.01 -5.29 0.50
CA LYS A 97 -25.52 -4.04 1.10
C LYS A 97 -24.04 -3.83 0.82
N ILE A 98 -23.23 -4.89 0.92
CA ILE A 98 -21.79 -4.86 0.63
C ILE A 98 -21.54 -4.56 -0.85
N ALA A 99 -22.15 -5.32 -1.76
CA ALA A 99 -21.98 -5.14 -3.20
C ALA A 99 -22.37 -3.72 -3.65
N PHE A 100 -23.50 -3.21 -3.16
CA PHE A 100 -23.94 -1.84 -3.44
C PHE A 100 -22.94 -0.79 -2.94
N THR A 101 -22.40 -0.99 -1.73
CA THR A 101 -21.42 -0.07 -1.14
C THR A 101 -20.13 -0.05 -1.96
N ILE A 102 -19.61 -1.20 -2.37
CA ILE A 102 -18.42 -1.29 -3.22
C ILE A 102 -18.67 -0.56 -4.54
N PHE A 103 -19.81 -0.84 -5.17
CA PHE A 103 -20.19 -0.23 -6.44
C PHE A 103 -20.20 1.31 -6.36
N GLU A 104 -20.88 1.87 -5.36
CA GLU A 104 -20.98 3.32 -5.19
C GLU A 104 -19.62 3.96 -4.84
N VAL A 105 -18.85 3.37 -3.93
CA VAL A 105 -17.53 3.90 -3.55
C VAL A 105 -16.57 3.87 -4.74
N ALA A 106 -16.51 2.76 -5.48
CA ALA A 106 -15.64 2.62 -6.64
C ALA A 106 -16.05 3.59 -7.76
N LYS A 107 -17.35 3.73 -8.03
CA LYS A 107 -17.92 4.69 -8.99
C LYS A 107 -17.52 6.13 -8.63
N GLN A 108 -17.73 6.54 -7.37
CA GLN A 108 -17.37 7.88 -6.91
C GLN A 108 -15.86 8.15 -6.97
N ALA A 109 -15.05 7.15 -6.64
CA ALA A 109 -13.60 7.28 -6.67
C ALA A 109 -13.07 7.52 -8.10
N ILE A 110 -13.65 6.86 -9.11
CA ILE A 110 -13.27 7.08 -10.50
C ILE A 110 -13.71 8.46 -11.00
N ILE A 111 -14.93 8.90 -10.69
CA ILE A 111 -15.40 10.26 -11.02
C ILE A 111 -14.45 11.32 -10.45
N ARG A 112 -14.00 11.10 -9.21
CA ARG A 112 -13.09 12.00 -8.48
C ARG A 112 -11.61 11.82 -8.85
N LYS A 113 -11.29 10.90 -9.77
CA LYS A 113 -9.92 10.56 -10.19
C LYS A 113 -9.00 10.23 -9.02
N ILE A 114 -9.54 9.53 -8.02
CA ILE A 114 -8.79 9.05 -6.87
C ILE A 114 -7.83 7.95 -7.35
N PRO A 115 -6.56 7.93 -6.88
CA PRO A 115 -5.64 6.85 -7.20
C PRO A 115 -6.18 5.47 -6.80
N GLN A 116 -5.83 4.44 -7.58
CA GLN A 116 -6.33 3.07 -7.38
C GLN A 116 -6.08 2.53 -5.97
N ASP A 117 -4.90 2.77 -5.41
CA ASP A 117 -4.56 2.34 -4.03
C ASP A 117 -5.49 2.97 -2.98
N GLN A 118 -5.82 4.25 -3.14
CA GLN A 118 -6.73 4.96 -2.24
C GLN A 118 -8.18 4.52 -2.43
N LEU A 119 -8.57 4.13 -3.66
CA LEU A 119 -9.87 3.54 -3.93
C LEU A 119 -10.01 2.21 -3.20
N LEU A 120 -9.02 1.32 -3.27
CA LEU A 120 -9.04 0.04 -2.57
C LEU A 120 -9.16 0.22 -1.04
N GLN A 121 -8.39 1.15 -0.47
CA GLN A 121 -8.48 1.49 0.96
C GLN A 121 -9.87 2.04 1.33
N ALA A 122 -10.47 2.89 0.48
CA ALA A 122 -11.79 3.42 0.71
C ALA A 122 -12.87 2.33 0.65
N VAL A 123 -12.79 1.44 -0.35
CA VAL A 123 -13.68 0.29 -0.47
C VAL A 123 -13.57 -0.59 0.77
N GLU A 124 -12.35 -0.95 1.18
CA GLU A 124 -12.12 -1.76 2.38
C GLU A 124 -12.77 -1.13 3.62
N HIS A 125 -12.48 0.14 3.88
CA HIS A 125 -13.04 0.85 5.03
C HIS A 125 -14.58 0.79 5.04
N HIS A 126 -15.20 1.07 3.89
CA HIS A 126 -16.65 1.11 3.78
C HIS A 126 -17.30 -0.29 3.84
N VAL A 127 -16.68 -1.30 3.24
CA VAL A 127 -17.16 -2.69 3.30
C VAL A 127 -17.11 -3.22 4.73
N VAL A 128 -15.97 -3.05 5.42
CA VAL A 128 -15.83 -3.48 6.82
C VAL A 128 -16.86 -2.79 7.71
N LYS A 129 -17.08 -1.49 7.49
CA LYS A 129 -18.09 -0.73 8.22
C LYS A 129 -19.50 -1.27 7.99
N VAL A 130 -19.92 -1.44 6.73
CA VAL A 130 -21.26 -1.93 6.37
C VAL A 130 -21.49 -3.36 6.86
N TYR A 131 -20.47 -4.21 6.77
CA TYR A 131 -20.53 -5.56 7.30
C TYR A 131 -20.76 -5.55 8.81
N LYS A 132 -19.92 -4.84 9.58
CA LYS A 132 -20.07 -4.71 11.04
C LYS A 132 -21.43 -4.16 11.44
N GLN A 133 -21.90 -3.10 10.77
CA GLN A 133 -23.23 -2.53 11.00
C GLN A 133 -24.34 -3.55 10.74
N SER A 134 -24.21 -4.36 9.69
CA SER A 134 -25.19 -5.40 9.39
C SER A 134 -25.19 -6.52 10.44
N ILE A 135 -24.03 -6.85 11.01
CA ILE A 135 -23.95 -7.82 12.11
C ILE A 135 -24.53 -7.24 13.40
N GLU A 136 -24.23 -5.98 13.73
CA GLU A 136 -24.82 -5.25 14.87
C GLU A 136 -26.34 -5.19 14.76
N GLU A 137 -26.90 -4.87 13.58
CA GLU A 137 -28.35 -4.89 13.33
C GLU A 137 -28.99 -6.26 13.59
N LEU A 138 -28.28 -7.36 13.31
CA LEU A 138 -28.79 -8.71 13.56
C LEU A 138 -28.77 -9.06 15.05
N GLU A 139 -27.74 -8.63 15.78
CA GLU A 139 -27.65 -8.79 17.23
C GLU A 139 -28.73 -7.97 17.94
N GLU A 140 -28.91 -6.71 17.57
CA GLU A 140 -29.94 -5.82 18.14
C GLU A 140 -31.37 -6.39 17.94
N LYS A 141 -31.59 -7.11 16.84
CA LYS A 141 -32.85 -7.81 16.56
C LYS A 141 -33.00 -9.15 17.29
N GLY A 142 -31.98 -9.58 18.03
CA GLY A 142 -31.93 -10.87 18.72
C GLY A 142 -31.84 -12.07 17.78
N VAL A 143 -31.37 -11.86 16.55
CA VAL A 143 -31.23 -12.91 15.53
C VAL A 143 -29.96 -13.72 15.74
N ILE A 144 -28.90 -13.07 16.22
CA ILE A 144 -27.61 -13.68 16.53
C ILE A 144 -27.20 -13.33 17.96
N ASP A 145 -26.39 -14.17 18.58
CA ASP A 145 -25.79 -13.91 19.89
C ASP A 145 -24.43 -13.20 19.77
N GLU A 146 -23.91 -12.78 20.91
CA GLU A 146 -22.62 -12.08 21.00
C GLU A 146 -21.45 -12.97 20.55
N GLU A 147 -21.56 -14.30 20.67
CA GLU A 147 -20.53 -15.23 20.21
C GLU A 147 -20.45 -15.24 18.67
N VAL A 148 -21.59 -15.35 18.00
CA VAL A 148 -21.71 -15.27 16.54
C VAL A 148 -21.24 -13.91 16.03
N LYS A 149 -21.61 -12.80 16.70
CA LYS A 149 -21.10 -11.47 16.36
C LYS A 149 -19.59 -11.39 16.48
N ASN A 150 -19.01 -11.89 17.57
CA ASN A 150 -17.57 -11.88 17.78
C ASN A 150 -16.84 -12.73 16.73
N ARG A 151 -17.39 -13.89 16.35
CA ARG A 151 -16.87 -14.69 15.23
C ARG A 151 -16.96 -13.93 13.90
N ALA A 152 -18.11 -13.35 13.59
CA ALA A 152 -18.34 -12.62 12.35
C ALA A 152 -17.37 -11.44 12.20
N THR A 153 -17.17 -10.66 13.27
CA THR A 153 -16.34 -9.45 13.27
C THR A 153 -14.84 -9.72 13.38
N SER A 154 -14.43 -10.82 14.02
CA SER A 154 -13.02 -11.22 14.14
C SER A 154 -12.47 -11.89 12.87
N GLN A 155 -13.32 -12.52 12.06
CA GLN A 155 -12.91 -13.10 10.78
C GLN A 155 -12.60 -12.06 9.70
N SER A 156 -12.84 -10.76 9.95
CA SER A 156 -12.42 -9.68 9.06
C SER A 156 -10.89 -9.44 9.01
N ASN A 157 -10.08 -10.29 9.64
CA ASN A 157 -8.62 -10.23 9.58
C ASN A 157 -8.09 -10.81 8.26
N ILE A 158 -8.13 -9.96 7.24
CA ILE A 158 -7.52 -10.10 5.90
C ILE A 158 -5.98 -10.27 5.96
N ASP A 159 -5.34 -10.29 7.14
CA ASP A 159 -3.92 -10.67 7.27
C ASP A 159 -3.64 -12.04 6.64
N ALA A 160 -4.59 -12.98 6.73
CA ALA A 160 -4.46 -14.30 6.11
C ALA A 160 -4.49 -14.22 4.57
N MET A 161 -5.27 -13.31 3.99
CA MET A 161 -5.49 -13.21 2.53
C MET A 161 -4.45 -12.33 1.85
N ALA A 162 -3.98 -11.26 2.50
CA ALA A 162 -2.79 -10.53 2.07
C ALA A 162 -1.56 -11.45 2.11
N GLN A 163 -1.46 -12.32 3.13
CA GLN A 163 -0.44 -13.37 3.17
C GLN A 163 -0.65 -14.44 2.10
N GLN A 164 -1.89 -14.84 1.78
CA GLN A 164 -2.16 -15.86 0.76
C GLN A 164 -1.92 -15.34 -0.67
N ALA A 165 -2.29 -14.09 -0.96
CA ALA A 165 -2.00 -13.42 -2.22
C ALA A 165 -0.49 -13.14 -2.37
N GLN A 166 0.20 -12.74 -1.29
CA GLN A 166 1.66 -12.65 -1.29
C GLN A 166 2.32 -14.02 -1.43
N ALA A 167 1.79 -15.06 -0.81
CA ALA A 167 2.32 -16.42 -0.92
C ALA A 167 2.10 -17.02 -2.31
N GLN A 168 0.96 -16.78 -2.96
CA GLN A 168 0.70 -17.18 -4.35
C GLN A 168 1.59 -16.41 -5.33
N ALA A 169 1.72 -15.08 -5.16
CA ALA A 169 2.62 -14.27 -5.98
C ALA A 169 4.10 -14.68 -5.79
N GLN A 170 4.50 -15.04 -4.57
CA GLN A 170 5.84 -15.56 -4.27
C GLN A 170 6.03 -16.99 -4.83
N ALA A 171 5.01 -17.84 -4.79
CA ALA A 171 5.06 -19.20 -5.35
C ALA A 171 5.16 -19.18 -6.88
N GLU A 172 4.39 -18.32 -7.57
CA GLU A 172 4.51 -18.14 -9.02
C GLU A 172 5.85 -17.50 -9.42
N ALA A 173 6.34 -16.53 -8.65
CA ALA A 173 7.66 -15.94 -8.88
C ALA A 173 8.79 -16.97 -8.63
N ALA A 174 8.64 -17.86 -7.66
CA ALA A 174 9.58 -18.95 -7.39
C ALA A 174 9.54 -20.00 -8.51
N LYS A 175 8.35 -20.40 -8.99
CA LYS A 175 8.20 -21.30 -10.14
C LYS A 175 8.83 -20.73 -11.41
N ARG A 176 8.58 -19.46 -11.73
CA ARG A 176 9.22 -18.78 -12.88
C ARG A 176 10.74 -18.70 -12.74
N LYS A 177 11.26 -18.50 -11.53
CA LYS A 177 12.72 -18.52 -11.28
C LYS A 177 13.30 -19.92 -11.41
N GLN A 178 12.60 -20.96 -10.98
CA GLN A 178 13.03 -22.36 -11.16
C GLN A 178 13.02 -22.77 -12.63
N GLU A 179 11.96 -22.44 -13.38
CA GLU A 179 11.87 -22.72 -14.82
C GLU A 179 12.96 -21.99 -15.61
N MET A 180 13.26 -20.73 -15.27
CA MET A 180 14.38 -19.99 -15.88
C MET A 180 15.76 -20.56 -15.48
N ALA A 181 15.91 -21.07 -14.26
CA ALA A 181 17.14 -21.70 -13.80
C ALA A 181 17.37 -23.07 -14.46
N GLU A 182 16.33 -23.88 -14.63
CA GLU A 182 16.39 -25.17 -15.33
C GLU A 182 16.66 -24.99 -16.83
N ASP A 183 16.06 -24.01 -17.49
CA ASP A 183 16.35 -23.69 -18.90
C ASP A 183 17.78 -23.16 -19.08
N SER A 184 18.29 -22.41 -18.10
CA SER A 184 19.68 -21.92 -18.08
C SER A 184 20.69 -23.04 -17.80
N MET A 185 20.36 -24.00 -16.92
CA MET A 185 21.20 -25.18 -16.65
C MET A 185 21.23 -26.13 -17.84
N ARG A 186 20.10 -26.37 -18.51
CA ARG A 186 20.06 -27.16 -19.75
C ARG A 186 20.92 -26.58 -20.86
N LYS A 187 20.89 -25.25 -21.04
CA LYS A 187 21.76 -24.54 -22.00
C LYS A 187 23.23 -24.55 -21.60
N ALA A 188 23.54 -24.57 -20.30
CA ALA A 188 24.90 -24.69 -19.79
C ALA A 188 25.47 -26.10 -19.99
N ASP A 189 24.70 -27.15 -19.73
CA ASP A 189 25.11 -28.55 -19.96
C ASP A 189 25.35 -28.84 -21.46
N GLU A 190 24.54 -28.27 -22.35
CA GLU A 190 24.76 -28.34 -23.80
C GLU A 190 26.00 -27.57 -24.28
N ALA A 191 26.40 -26.50 -23.57
CA ALA A 191 27.62 -25.75 -23.85
C ALA A 191 28.88 -26.46 -23.29
N GLN A 192 28.75 -27.14 -22.15
CA GLN A 192 29.84 -27.86 -21.49
C GLN A 192 30.20 -29.16 -22.25
N ALA A 193 29.20 -29.86 -22.79
CA ALA A 193 29.41 -31.00 -23.69
C ALA A 193 30.15 -30.65 -25.00
N LYS A 194 30.19 -29.37 -25.40
CA LYS A 194 30.97 -28.88 -26.55
C LYS A 194 32.39 -28.41 -26.19
N GLU A 195 32.66 -28.08 -24.93
CA GLU A 195 33.97 -27.60 -24.45
C GLU A 195 34.87 -28.75 -23.94
N ASP A 196 34.28 -29.89 -23.53
CA ASP A 196 35.02 -31.09 -23.09
C ASP A 196 35.82 -31.80 -24.22
N ASN A 197 35.61 -31.42 -25.49
CA ASN A 197 36.44 -31.89 -26.61
C ASN A 197 37.59 -30.92 -26.97
N ARG A 198 37.78 -29.84 -26.20
CA ARG A 198 38.74 -28.76 -26.49
C ARG A 198 39.64 -28.38 -25.32
N ARG A 199 39.88 -29.29 -24.37
CA ARG A 199 40.84 -29.08 -23.26
C ARG A 199 41.67 -30.32 -22.97
N ALA A 200 42.32 -30.83 -24.02
CA ALA A 200 43.51 -31.66 -23.92
C ALA A 200 44.72 -30.85 -24.41
N GLN A 201 45.07 -29.79 -23.66
CA GLN A 201 46.41 -29.20 -23.61
C GLN A 201 46.45 -28.11 -22.52
N GLU A 202 47.46 -28.23 -21.66
CA GLU A 202 48.03 -27.22 -20.75
C GLU A 202 47.44 -27.10 -19.32
N GLU A 203 47.90 -28.02 -18.45
CA GLU A 203 48.32 -27.73 -17.07
C GLU A 203 49.58 -26.81 -17.11
N THR A 204 49.85 -25.84 -16.23
CA THR A 204 50.05 -25.98 -14.77
C THR A 204 50.35 -24.61 -14.12
N ALA A 205 49.78 -24.35 -12.92
CA ALA A 205 50.34 -23.66 -11.73
C ALA A 205 49.22 -22.87 -10.98
N ARG A 206 48.45 -23.45 -10.05
CA ARG A 206 48.70 -23.65 -8.58
C ARG A 206 49.07 -22.34 -7.83
N THR A 207 48.49 -21.91 -6.70
CA THR A 207 47.61 -22.55 -5.70
C THR A 207 47.14 -21.53 -4.62
N ILE A 208 45.96 -21.80 -4.03
CA ILE A 208 45.54 -21.68 -2.60
C ILE A 208 45.38 -20.30 -1.93
N SER A 209 44.13 -20.00 -1.52
CA SER A 209 43.81 -19.75 -0.10
C SER A 209 42.32 -19.97 0.19
N ALA A 210 42.03 -20.88 1.12
CA ALA A 210 40.76 -21.05 1.79
C ALA A 210 40.97 -20.68 3.27
N ALA A 211 40.19 -19.73 3.82
CA ALA A 211 40.01 -19.52 5.26
C ALA A 211 38.88 -18.50 5.58
N ALA A 212 37.79 -19.01 6.19
CA ALA A 212 37.01 -18.42 7.31
C ALA A 212 36.15 -17.13 7.13
N PRO A 213 35.17 -16.85 8.04
CA PRO A 213 33.82 -16.41 7.69
C PRO A 213 33.47 -14.95 8.04
N ASN A 214 32.40 -14.43 7.42
CA ASN A 214 31.59 -13.27 7.82
C ASN A 214 32.34 -11.98 8.25
N ALA A 215 32.95 -11.27 7.31
CA ALA A 215 33.17 -9.84 7.47
C ALA A 215 31.89 -9.08 7.06
N ILE A 216 31.21 -8.42 8.00
CA ILE A 216 30.07 -7.55 7.70
C ILE A 216 30.59 -6.40 6.83
N SER A 217 30.08 -6.29 5.59
CA SER A 217 30.49 -5.21 4.69
C SER A 217 30.03 -3.84 5.20
N ASN A 218 30.72 -2.77 4.80
CA ASN A 218 30.39 -1.40 5.18
C ASN A 218 28.94 -1.02 4.80
N LYS A 219 28.44 -1.53 3.67
CA LYS A 219 27.03 -1.39 3.26
C LYS A 219 26.09 -2.11 4.22
N GLN A 220 26.39 -3.35 4.60
CA GLN A 220 25.58 -4.12 5.55
C GLN A 220 25.54 -3.44 6.93
N MET A 221 26.68 -2.90 7.41
CA MET A 221 26.74 -2.12 8.65
C MET A 221 25.78 -0.92 8.63
N LYS A 222 25.81 -0.11 7.56
CA LYS A 222 24.91 1.06 7.42
C LYS A 222 23.44 0.67 7.41
N LEU A 223 23.08 -0.43 6.73
CA LEU A 223 21.71 -0.94 6.70
C LEU A 223 21.26 -1.49 8.06
N MET A 224 22.16 -2.16 8.80
CA MET A 224 21.90 -2.63 10.15
C MET A 224 21.75 -1.48 11.15
N SER A 225 22.60 -0.44 11.07
CA SER A 225 22.47 0.77 11.88
C SER A 225 21.17 1.53 11.60
N LEU A 226 20.76 1.62 10.33
CA LEU A 226 19.46 2.17 9.96
C LEU A 226 18.31 1.32 10.52
N ALA A 227 18.39 -0.01 10.44
CA ALA A 227 17.38 -0.91 11.00
C ALA A 227 17.20 -0.70 12.51
N LEU A 228 18.28 -0.49 13.28
CA LEU A 228 18.19 -0.15 14.70
C LEU A 228 17.39 1.14 14.95
N VAL A 229 17.61 2.18 14.13
CA VAL A 229 16.85 3.44 14.24
C VAL A 229 15.38 3.21 13.90
N LEU A 230 15.10 2.44 12.85
CA LEU A 230 13.74 2.15 12.40
C LEU A 230 12.95 1.33 13.43
N LYS A 231 13.59 0.48 14.24
CA LYS A 231 12.93 -0.26 15.35
C LYS A 231 12.30 0.68 16.40
N VAL A 232 12.81 1.90 16.55
CA VAL A 232 12.33 2.87 17.54
C VAL A 232 11.18 3.74 16.98
N LEU A 233 10.95 3.71 15.66
CA LEU A 233 9.91 4.50 15.00
C LEU A 233 8.58 3.73 14.91
N SER A 234 7.47 4.47 14.69
CA SER A 234 6.17 3.87 14.41
C SER A 234 6.15 3.19 13.03
N GLN A 235 5.39 2.11 12.88
CA GLN A 235 5.34 1.32 11.64
C GLN A 235 4.97 2.13 10.39
N ASP A 236 4.09 3.13 10.52
CA ASP A 236 3.73 4.03 9.40
C ASP A 236 4.96 4.81 8.86
N LYS A 237 5.82 5.26 9.78
CA LYS A 237 7.05 5.99 9.43
C LYS A 237 8.08 5.05 8.82
N VAL A 238 8.21 3.84 9.37
CA VAL A 238 9.08 2.79 8.85
C VAL A 238 8.70 2.47 7.40
N THR A 239 7.41 2.21 7.14
CA THR A 239 6.89 1.91 5.80
C THR A 239 7.14 3.05 4.82
N THR A 240 6.88 4.29 5.24
CA THR A 240 7.13 5.49 4.43
C THR A 240 8.62 5.65 4.06
N ILE A 241 9.52 5.30 4.98
CA ILE A 241 10.97 5.37 4.75
C ILE A 241 11.42 4.22 3.86
N LEU A 242 10.98 2.98 4.12
CA LEU A 242 11.35 1.78 3.35
C LEU A 242 10.89 1.86 1.89
N ASN A 243 9.74 2.47 1.61
CA ASN A 243 9.24 2.70 0.25
C ASN A 243 10.15 3.62 -0.60
N LYS A 244 11.09 4.35 0.02
CA LYS A 244 12.08 5.17 -0.69
C LYS A 244 13.37 4.41 -1.01
N PHE A 245 13.54 3.18 -0.51
CA PHE A 245 14.66 2.31 -0.84
C PHE A 245 14.29 1.36 -1.99
N ASN A 246 15.30 0.81 -2.66
CA ASN A 246 15.08 -0.25 -3.65
C ASN A 246 14.60 -1.55 -2.95
N SER A 247 13.97 -2.45 -3.72
CA SER A 247 13.35 -3.67 -3.19
C SER A 247 14.31 -4.59 -2.43
N ASN A 248 15.58 -4.66 -2.85
CA ASN A 248 16.59 -5.50 -2.19
C ASN A 248 17.05 -4.91 -0.86
N ASP A 249 17.34 -3.61 -0.81
CA ASP A 249 17.78 -2.93 0.41
C ASP A 249 16.61 -2.83 1.42
N SER A 250 15.39 -2.57 0.96
CA SER A 250 14.19 -2.57 1.81
C SER A 250 13.96 -3.92 2.48
N LEU A 251 14.04 -5.02 1.72
CA LEU A 251 13.88 -6.38 2.25
C LEU A 251 15.00 -6.74 3.24
N THR A 252 16.22 -6.32 2.96
CA THR A 252 17.38 -6.52 3.85
C THR A 252 17.22 -5.75 5.17
N ILE A 253 16.76 -4.50 5.12
CA ILE A 253 16.48 -3.69 6.32
C ILE A 253 15.34 -4.31 7.13
N SER A 254 14.25 -4.75 6.51
CA SER A 254 13.14 -5.44 7.18
C SER A 254 13.59 -6.75 7.85
N GLN A 255 14.50 -7.50 7.23
CA GLN A 255 15.08 -8.70 7.84
C GLN A 255 15.89 -8.34 9.10
N TYR A 256 16.75 -7.32 9.05
CA TYR A 256 17.49 -6.86 10.23
C TYR A 256 16.58 -6.31 11.32
N MET A 257 15.46 -5.66 10.97
CA MET A 257 14.47 -5.21 11.96
C MET A 257 13.84 -6.38 12.73
N ASN A 258 13.64 -7.53 12.07
CA ASN A 258 13.05 -8.72 12.68
C ASN A 258 14.09 -9.66 13.34
N MET A 259 15.40 -9.42 13.16
CA MET A 259 16.43 -10.18 13.85
C MET A 259 16.46 -9.85 15.35
N ALA A 260 16.26 -10.89 16.17
CA ALA A 260 16.52 -10.85 17.60
C ALA A 260 18.04 -10.73 17.83
N ASN A 261 18.44 -9.90 18.80
CA ASN A 261 19.84 -9.69 19.20
C ASN A 261 20.75 -8.98 18.18
N LEU A 262 20.19 -8.22 17.23
CA LEU A 262 20.97 -7.38 16.31
C LEU A 262 21.92 -6.41 17.06
N GLU A 263 21.47 -5.91 18.22
CA GLU A 263 22.24 -5.01 19.08
C GLU A 263 23.54 -5.64 19.63
N SER A 264 23.57 -6.96 19.80
CA SER A 264 24.75 -7.68 20.30
C SER A 264 25.76 -8.06 19.20
N GLN A 265 25.35 -7.99 17.93
CA GLN A 265 26.21 -8.34 16.79
C GLN A 265 26.90 -7.11 16.18
N LEU A 266 26.62 -5.91 16.71
CA LEU A 266 27.11 -4.65 16.18
C LEU A 266 28.03 -3.98 17.18
N ASP A 267 29.15 -3.46 16.68
CA ASP A 267 30.06 -2.63 17.45
C ASP A 267 29.41 -1.26 17.73
N SER A 268 29.28 -0.91 19.01
CA SER A 268 28.64 0.32 19.47
C SER A 268 29.33 1.59 18.92
N ASP A 269 30.65 1.57 18.76
CA ASP A 269 31.40 2.73 18.28
C ASP A 269 31.17 2.94 16.77
N LEU A 270 31.16 1.85 15.99
CA LEU A 270 30.88 1.90 14.55
C LEU A 270 29.44 2.31 14.23
N VAL A 271 28.46 1.86 15.03
CA VAL A 271 27.06 2.29 14.89
C VAL A 271 26.94 3.78 15.19
N ALA A 272 27.58 4.27 16.26
CA ALA A 272 27.54 5.69 16.61
C ALA A 272 28.10 6.58 15.50
N ASP A 273 29.17 6.17 14.84
CA ASP A 273 29.75 6.92 13.74
C ASP A 273 28.88 6.88 12.47
N CYS A 274 28.25 5.75 12.17
CA CYS A 274 27.24 5.66 11.09
C CYS A 274 26.04 6.58 11.36
N LEU A 275 25.59 6.67 12.61
CA LEU A 275 24.46 7.55 12.98
C LEU A 275 24.84 9.04 12.94
N LYS A 276 26.07 9.40 13.30
CA LYS A 276 26.58 10.78 13.13
C LYS A 276 26.64 11.16 11.65
N GLU A 277 27.14 10.25 10.81
CA GLU A 277 27.17 10.42 9.36
C GLU A 277 25.74 10.62 8.83
N MET A 278 24.80 9.75 9.17
CA MET A 278 23.39 9.87 8.76
C MET A 278 22.75 11.19 9.21
N LYS A 279 23.03 11.63 10.44
CA LYS A 279 22.51 12.89 10.97
C LYS A 279 22.96 14.11 10.15
N SER A 280 24.16 14.07 9.57
CA SER A 280 24.66 15.17 8.73
C SER A 280 23.88 15.36 7.42
N PHE A 281 23.16 14.33 6.96
CA PHE A 281 22.36 14.35 5.73
C PHE A 281 20.86 14.62 5.96
N LEU A 282 20.39 14.69 7.22
CA LEU A 282 18.98 14.93 7.50
C LEU A 282 18.64 16.44 7.48
N PRO A 283 17.51 16.84 6.86
CA PRO A 283 17.07 18.23 6.90
C PRO A 283 16.74 18.63 8.33
N ILE A 284 17.43 19.66 8.83
CA ILE A 284 17.18 20.22 10.17
C ILE A 284 15.84 20.96 10.12
N LYS A 285 14.76 20.34 10.61
CA LYS A 285 13.50 21.06 10.84
C LYS A 285 13.71 22.05 11.98
N LYS A 286 13.91 23.34 11.66
CA LYS A 286 13.91 24.43 12.65
C LYS A 286 12.57 24.38 13.39
N LYS A 287 12.60 24.50 14.73
CA LYS A 287 11.36 24.60 15.52
C LYS A 287 10.61 25.86 15.08
N LEU A 288 9.33 25.71 14.72
CA LEU A 288 8.46 26.82 14.34
C LEU A 288 8.11 27.64 15.59
N THR A 289 8.86 28.74 15.82
CA THR A 289 8.61 29.72 16.88
C THR A 289 8.21 31.06 16.27
N LYS A 290 7.60 31.93 17.08
CA LYS A 290 7.19 33.27 16.62
C LYS A 290 8.40 34.08 16.18
N GLU A 291 9.52 33.98 16.90
CA GLU A 291 10.74 34.70 16.53
C GLU A 291 11.35 34.18 15.21
N ASN A 292 11.36 32.87 15.00
CA ASN A 292 11.92 32.27 13.77
C ASN A 292 11.10 32.67 12.53
N VAL A 293 9.77 32.64 12.62
CA VAL A 293 8.89 33.04 11.51
C VAL A 293 9.09 34.51 11.14
N VAL A 294 9.22 35.39 12.12
CA VAL A 294 9.50 36.82 11.88
C VAL A 294 10.89 37.01 11.29
N LEU A 295 11.91 36.30 11.79
CA LEU A 295 13.26 36.34 11.22
C LEU A 295 13.32 35.87 9.77
N ASP A 296 12.61 34.78 9.45
CA ASP A 296 12.56 34.24 8.10
C ASP A 296 11.86 35.23 7.14
N LEU A 297 10.75 35.85 7.55
CA LEU A 297 10.09 36.93 6.78
C LEU A 297 10.98 38.16 6.61
N ILE A 298 11.68 38.59 7.66
CA ILE A 298 12.65 39.70 7.57
C ILE A 298 13.78 39.36 6.59
N ASN A 299 14.26 38.12 6.58
CA ASN A 299 15.28 37.68 5.64
C ASN A 299 14.75 37.70 4.20
N ILE A 300 13.50 37.28 3.98
CA ILE A 300 12.84 37.38 2.66
C ILE A 300 12.78 38.84 2.18
N TYR A 301 12.44 39.79 3.04
CA TYR A 301 12.47 41.23 2.72
C TYR A 301 13.87 41.79 2.46
N LYS A 302 14.92 41.19 3.04
CA LYS A 302 16.31 41.58 2.80
C LYS A 302 16.85 41.05 1.47
N THR A 303 16.41 39.87 1.05
CA THR A 303 16.90 39.21 -0.17
C THR A 303 16.10 39.57 -1.41
N ASN A 304 14.85 40.02 -1.25
CA ASN A 304 13.95 40.32 -2.36
C ASN A 304 13.45 41.78 -2.37
N PRO A 305 13.33 42.43 -3.54
CA PRO A 305 12.79 43.78 -3.64
C PRO A 305 11.30 43.80 -3.28
N ARG A 306 10.90 44.83 -2.52
CA ARG A 306 9.55 45.01 -1.96
C ARG A 306 8.43 44.89 -3.00
N GLU A 307 8.67 45.36 -4.22
CA GLU A 307 7.69 45.30 -5.32
C GLU A 307 7.31 43.87 -5.71
N LYS A 308 8.24 42.91 -5.63
CA LYS A 308 7.96 41.49 -5.90
C LYS A 308 7.09 40.88 -4.82
N ILE A 309 7.42 41.17 -3.56
CA ILE A 309 6.65 40.70 -2.40
C ILE A 309 5.22 41.27 -2.47
N GLU A 310 5.07 42.56 -2.77
CA GLU A 310 3.74 43.17 -2.94
C GLU A 310 2.97 42.57 -4.12
N LYS A 311 3.63 42.16 -5.21
CA LYS A 311 2.98 41.47 -6.34
C LYS A 311 2.42 40.12 -5.93
N VAL A 312 3.16 39.32 -5.16
CA VAL A 312 2.70 38.03 -4.61
C VAL A 312 1.53 38.25 -3.66
N LEU A 313 1.63 39.28 -2.80
CA LEU A 313 0.59 39.59 -1.82
C LEU A 313 -0.69 40.16 -2.44
N LYS A 314 -0.71 40.69 -3.68
CA LYS A 314 -1.90 41.36 -4.26
C LYS A 314 -3.17 40.52 -4.22
N GLN A 315 -3.06 39.21 -4.51
CA GLN A 315 -4.21 38.29 -4.56
C GLN A 315 -4.59 37.73 -3.18
N GLU A 316 -3.78 37.98 -2.15
CA GLU A 316 -3.97 37.37 -0.84
C GLU A 316 -5.05 38.02 0.03
N ARG A 317 -5.52 37.25 1.02
CA ARG A 317 -6.51 37.72 2.00
C ARG A 317 -5.95 38.88 2.83
N PRO A 318 -6.80 39.84 3.25
CA PRO A 318 -6.36 41.01 4.04
C PRO A 318 -5.59 40.66 5.32
N LEU A 319 -5.91 39.54 5.97
CA LEU A 319 -5.21 39.07 7.18
C LEU A 319 -3.77 38.64 6.90
N VAL A 320 -3.51 37.99 5.76
CA VAL A 320 -2.16 37.58 5.34
C VAL A 320 -1.33 38.81 4.98
N LYS A 321 -1.91 39.75 4.24
CA LYS A 321 -1.28 41.04 3.92
C LYS A 321 -0.86 41.81 5.17
N ARG A 322 -1.76 41.88 6.17
CA ARG A 322 -1.49 42.56 7.44
C ARG A 322 -0.37 41.89 8.22
N PHE A 323 -0.37 40.57 8.30
CA PHE A 323 0.67 39.81 9.00
C PHE A 323 2.06 39.97 8.39
N VAL A 324 2.14 39.88 7.06
CA VAL A 324 3.42 40.01 6.34
C VAL A 324 3.95 41.45 6.41
N SER A 325 3.05 42.44 6.55
CA SER A 325 3.43 43.83 6.81
C SER A 325 3.89 44.04 8.25
N GLN A 326 3.20 43.46 9.24
CA GLN A 326 3.58 43.53 10.66
C GLN A 326 4.93 42.84 10.95
N ALA A 327 5.20 41.74 10.25
CA ALA A 327 6.48 41.04 10.34
C ALA A 327 7.66 41.86 9.81
N TYR A 328 7.42 42.80 8.88
CA TYR A 328 8.44 43.76 8.41
C TYR A 328 8.84 44.73 9.52
N ASP A 329 7.88 45.15 10.35
CA ASP A 329 8.11 45.99 11.52
C ASP A 329 8.70 45.21 12.71
N GLY A 330 8.95 43.90 12.54
CA GLY A 330 9.50 43.01 13.58
C GLY A 330 8.45 42.50 14.57
N GLU A 331 7.17 42.75 14.32
CA GLU A 331 6.07 42.32 15.18
C GLU A 331 5.39 41.05 14.65
N TYR A 332 5.03 40.15 15.56
CA TYR A 332 4.25 38.97 15.20
C TYR A 332 2.75 39.32 15.18
N GLY A 333 2.13 39.26 14.00
CA GLY A 333 0.69 39.49 13.84
C GLY A 333 -0.20 38.41 14.47
N GLU A 334 -1.51 38.67 14.57
CA GLU A 334 -2.51 37.75 15.16
C GLU A 334 -2.84 36.56 14.24
N LEU A 335 -1.83 35.78 13.84
CA LEU A 335 -2.02 34.52 13.13
C LEU A 335 -1.58 33.32 13.99
N PRO A 336 -2.30 32.18 13.91
CA PRO A 336 -1.82 30.94 14.50
C PRO A 336 -0.46 30.55 13.89
N LEU A 337 0.48 30.12 14.75
CA LEU A 337 1.87 29.76 14.38
C LEU A 337 1.96 28.84 13.16
N LYS A 338 1.07 27.85 13.08
CA LYS A 338 1.05 26.90 11.96
C LYS A 338 0.66 27.56 10.63
N VAL A 339 -0.27 28.50 10.67
CA VAL A 339 -0.69 29.27 9.48
C VAL A 339 0.38 30.27 9.10
N ALA A 340 1.01 30.91 10.09
CA ALA A 340 2.13 31.82 9.87
C ALA A 340 3.31 31.13 9.16
N GLY A 341 3.66 29.89 9.57
CA GLY A 341 4.69 29.10 8.88
C GLY A 341 4.34 28.78 7.43
N ILE A 342 3.10 28.38 7.14
CA ILE A 342 2.63 28.11 5.78
C ILE A 342 2.67 29.38 4.91
N VAL A 343 2.30 30.54 5.49
CA VAL A 343 2.36 31.82 4.78
C VAL A 343 3.80 32.20 4.44
N THR A 344 4.75 32.00 5.37
CA THR A 344 6.17 32.27 5.11
C THR A 344 6.72 31.37 4.00
N GLU A 345 6.43 30.08 4.05
CA GLU A 345 6.85 29.10 3.03
C GLU A 345 6.22 29.44 1.65
N TYR A 346 4.92 29.77 1.62
CA TYR A 346 4.24 30.21 0.40
C TYR A 346 4.88 31.46 -0.23
N ILE A 347 5.27 32.44 0.59
CA ILE A 347 5.92 33.65 0.07
C ILE A 347 7.31 33.32 -0.47
N GLU A 348 8.07 32.47 0.22
CA GLU A 348 9.39 32.03 -0.22
C GLU A 348 9.32 31.26 -1.56
N GLU A 349 8.30 30.43 -1.76
CA GLU A 349 8.10 29.66 -3.00
C GLU A 349 7.60 30.49 -4.19
N ASN A 350 6.94 31.62 -3.95
CA ASN A 350 6.31 32.45 -5.01
C ASN A 350 7.09 33.73 -5.35
N LEU A 351 8.28 33.93 -4.77
CA LEU A 351 9.20 35.04 -5.07
C LEU A 351 10.24 34.68 -6.13
#